data_AF-A0A6J3MIX1-F1
#
_entry.id   AF-A0A6J3MIX1-F1
#
_cell.length_a   1.000
_cell.length_b   1.000
_cell.length_c   1.000
_cell.angle_alpha   90.00
_cell.angle_beta   90.00
_cell.angle_gamma   90.00
#
_symmetry.space_group_name_H-M   'P 1'
#
loop_
_entity.id
_entity.type
_entity.pdbx_description
1 polymer ?
#
loop_
_entity_poly.entity_id
_entity_poly.type
_entity_poly.pdbx_seq_one_letter_code
_entity_poly.pdbx_strand_id
1 'polypeptide(L)'
;METILSAPQARAECGYTKKQWQYFLGITRTLIINILGGDGETTGSDRFKAEARELGRDIRATGKIVSTWKEVEPRWDTIAYNSVSRELYEQRLDPIPINVFEWRMRTAFGYQKRKEQQKQIDAAAGAGTASTTSPAGSAPAHSGVQLPPIWDVLQEHYENESEDR
;
A
#
# COMPACT_ATOMS: atom_id res chain seq x y z
N MET A 1 13.84 16.54 13.23
CA MET A 1 12.48 16.88 12.73
C MET A 1 12.15 15.89 11.64
N GLU A 2 11.18 14.98 11.83
CA GLU A 2 10.67 14.15 10.73
C GLU A 2 9.79 15.05 9.85
N THR A 3 10.26 15.42 8.65
CA THR A 3 9.43 16.15 7.68
C THR A 3 8.34 15.19 7.19
N ILE A 4 7.09 15.47 7.54
CA ILE A 4 5.95 14.71 7.03
C ILE A 4 5.73 15.19 5.59
N LEU A 5 6.19 14.40 4.62
CA LEU A 5 5.90 14.68 3.20
C LEU A 5 4.42 14.43 2.90
N SER A 6 3.80 15.33 2.13
CA SER A 6 2.54 15.03 1.45
C SER A 6 2.78 14.24 0.16
N ALA A 7 1.77 13.57 -0.38
CA ALA A 7 1.91 12.83 -1.64
C ALA A 7 2.29 13.74 -2.83
N PRO A 8 1.73 14.96 -2.98
CA PRO A 8 2.19 15.91 -3.99
C PRO A 8 3.65 16.34 -3.81
N GLN A 9 4.10 16.62 -2.58
CA GLN A 9 5.49 16.96 -2.28
C GLN A 9 6.44 15.81 -2.63
N ALA A 10 6.11 14.59 -2.21
CA ALA A 10 6.90 13.41 -2.51
C ALA A 10 7.04 13.13 -4.02
N ARG A 11 5.97 13.37 -4.80
CA ARG A 11 6.02 13.26 -6.26
C ARG A 11 6.84 14.38 -6.89
N ALA A 12 6.67 15.62 -6.43
CA ALA A 12 7.42 16.77 -6.92
C ALA A 12 8.93 16.60 -6.68
N GLU A 13 9.33 16.06 -5.53
CA GLU A 13 10.72 15.72 -5.22
C GLU A 13 11.33 14.69 -6.18
N CYS A 14 10.51 13.79 -6.75
CA CYS A 14 10.98 12.80 -7.72
C CYS A 14 10.99 13.32 -9.17
N GLY A 15 10.35 14.46 -9.46
CA GLY A 15 10.17 14.95 -10.84
C GLY A 15 9.30 14.03 -11.73
N TYR A 16 8.56 13.09 -11.14
CA TYR A 16 7.84 12.06 -11.89
C TYR A 16 6.55 12.58 -12.56
N THR A 17 6.32 12.15 -13.80
CA THR A 17 5.01 12.21 -14.44
C THR A 17 3.99 11.36 -13.68
N LYS A 18 2.69 11.59 -13.94
CA LYS A 18 1.61 10.80 -13.32
C LYS A 18 1.81 9.30 -13.55
N LYS A 19 2.15 8.90 -14.78
CA LYS A 19 2.35 7.48 -15.14
C LYS A 19 3.55 6.85 -14.41
N GLN A 20 4.67 7.57 -14.30
CA GLN A 20 5.86 7.09 -13.58
C GLN A 20 5.58 6.97 -12.08
N TRP A 21 4.86 7.93 -11.51
CA TRP A 21 4.40 7.88 -10.13
C TRP A 21 3.49 6.67 -9.89
N GLN A 22 2.52 6.43 -10.76
CA GLN A 22 1.64 5.26 -10.68
C GLN A 22 2.41 3.94 -10.71
N TYR A 23 3.44 3.86 -11.55
CA TYR A 23 4.31 2.69 -11.60
C TYR A 23 5.08 2.49 -10.29
N PHE A 24 5.70 3.54 -9.75
CA PHE A 24 6.37 3.52 -8.45
C PHE A 24 5.42 3.08 -7.31
N LEU A 25 4.19 3.60 -7.29
CA LEU A 25 3.17 3.20 -6.32
C LEU A 25 2.81 1.71 -6.44
N GLY A 26 2.79 1.16 -7.65
CA GLY A 26 2.50 -0.23 -7.93
C GLY A 26 3.60 -1.20 -7.49
N ILE A 27 4.87 -0.89 -7.79
CA ILE A 27 5.99 -1.75 -7.38
C ILE A 27 6.18 -1.73 -5.85
N THR A 28 6.00 -0.58 -5.20
CA THR A 28 6.04 -0.51 -3.72
C THR A 28 4.88 -1.25 -3.08
N ARG A 29 3.67 -1.19 -3.66
CA ARG A 29 2.53 -2.02 -3.22
C ARG A 29 2.85 -3.51 -3.32
N THR A 30 3.51 -3.92 -4.40
CA THR A 30 3.91 -5.32 -4.63
C THR A 30 4.86 -5.80 -3.53
N LEU A 31 5.80 -4.97 -3.11
CA LEU A 31 6.63 -5.28 -1.93
C LEU A 31 5.77 -5.50 -0.69
N ILE A 32 4.86 -4.56 -0.37
CA ILE A 32 4.02 -4.66 0.83
C ILE A 32 3.16 -5.92 0.84
N ILE A 33 2.50 -6.23 -0.28
CA ILE A 33 1.69 -7.44 -0.43
C ILE A 33 2.55 -8.67 -0.12
N ASN A 34 3.75 -8.74 -0.69
CA ASN A 34 4.63 -9.88 -0.49
C ASN A 34 5.25 -9.95 0.91
N ILE A 35 5.48 -8.81 1.58
CA ILE A 35 5.98 -8.77 2.96
C ILE A 35 4.89 -9.19 3.96
N LEU A 36 3.67 -8.72 3.76
CA LEU A 36 2.53 -9.07 4.63
C LEU A 36 1.91 -10.43 4.29
N GLY A 37 2.27 -11.03 3.14
CA GLY A 37 1.70 -12.30 2.70
C GLY A 37 0.24 -12.18 2.26
N GLY A 38 -0.16 -11.00 1.79
CA GLY A 38 -1.49 -10.75 1.29
C GLY A 38 -1.67 -11.16 -0.17
N ASP A 39 -2.92 -11.13 -0.63
CA ASP A 39 -3.28 -11.34 -2.03
C ASP A 39 -3.60 -10.01 -2.73
N GLY A 40 -3.12 -9.84 -3.96
CA GLY A 40 -3.47 -8.71 -4.80
C GLY A 40 -2.72 -8.66 -6.11
N GLU A 41 -3.15 -7.74 -6.98
CA GLU A 41 -2.47 -7.43 -8.22
C GLU A 41 -1.04 -6.93 -7.93
N THR A 42 -0.08 -7.48 -8.68
CA THR A 42 1.35 -7.14 -8.55
C THR A 42 1.85 -6.45 -9.81
N THR A 43 2.69 -5.44 -9.61
CA THR A 43 3.32 -4.62 -10.64
C THR A 43 4.84 -4.82 -10.57
N GLY A 44 5.52 -4.59 -11.69
CA GLY A 44 6.97 -4.75 -11.82
C GLY A 44 7.33 -6.00 -12.63
N SER A 45 8.62 -6.09 -12.96
CA SER A 45 9.21 -7.23 -13.64
C SER A 45 9.07 -8.53 -12.85
N ASP A 46 9.17 -9.67 -13.54
CA ASP A 46 9.12 -10.98 -12.88
C ASP A 46 10.27 -11.17 -11.90
N ARG A 47 11.43 -10.58 -12.20
CA ARG A 47 12.58 -10.55 -11.29
C ARG A 47 12.24 -9.77 -10.03
N PHE A 48 11.71 -8.55 -10.15
CA PHE A 48 11.33 -7.75 -8.99
C PHE A 48 10.28 -8.45 -8.14
N LYS A 49 9.28 -9.09 -8.76
CA LYS A 49 8.29 -9.91 -8.04
C LYS A 49 8.92 -11.10 -7.33
N ALA A 50 9.98 -11.70 -7.86
CA ALA A 50 10.72 -12.78 -7.20
C ALA A 50 11.50 -12.26 -5.99
N GLU A 51 12.24 -11.16 -6.14
CA GLU A 51 12.97 -10.49 -5.05
C GLU A 51 12.01 -10.06 -3.92
N ALA A 52 10.85 -9.47 -4.26
CA ALA A 52 9.83 -9.09 -3.29
C ALA A 52 9.26 -10.28 -2.52
N ARG A 53 9.01 -11.41 -3.20
CA ARG A 53 8.58 -12.67 -2.57
C ARG A 53 9.62 -13.21 -1.61
N GLU A 54 10.88 -13.21 -2.03
CA GLU A 54 12.00 -13.67 -1.21
C GLU A 54 12.17 -12.81 0.05
N LEU A 55 12.20 -11.49 -0.11
CA LEU A 55 12.26 -10.55 1.02
C LEU A 55 11.11 -10.79 2.02
N GLY A 56 9.88 -10.96 1.51
CA GLY A 56 8.73 -11.24 2.37
C GLY A 56 8.83 -12.57 3.11
N ARG A 57 9.39 -13.61 2.47
CA ARG A 57 9.68 -14.88 3.15
C ARG A 57 10.72 -14.71 4.23
N ASP A 58 11.81 -13.99 3.96
CA ASP A 58 12.90 -13.78 4.92
C ASP A 58 12.45 -13.01 6.16
N ILE A 59 11.65 -11.95 5.97
CA ILE A 59 11.07 -11.20 7.07
C ILE A 59 10.18 -12.11 7.92
N ARG A 60 9.27 -12.87 7.29
CA ARG A 60 8.37 -13.80 8.02
C ARG A 60 9.12 -14.95 8.69
N ALA A 61 10.22 -15.43 8.10
CA ALA A 61 11.03 -16.51 8.66
C ALA A 61 11.63 -16.12 10.03
N THR A 62 11.71 -14.83 10.36
CA THR A 62 12.15 -14.39 11.69
C THR A 62 11.10 -14.57 12.78
N GLY A 63 9.85 -14.89 12.43
CA GLY A 63 8.74 -15.00 13.36
C GLY A 63 8.24 -13.66 13.91
N LYS A 64 8.83 -12.53 13.51
CA LYS A 64 8.37 -11.19 13.90
C LYS A 64 7.18 -10.78 13.05
N ILE A 65 6.11 -10.34 13.71
CA ILE A 65 4.97 -9.70 13.05
C ILE A 65 5.34 -8.24 12.81
N VAL A 66 5.54 -7.86 11.55
CA VAL A 66 5.77 -6.47 11.15
C VAL A 66 4.43 -5.81 10.90
N SER A 67 4.08 -4.85 11.74
CA SER A 67 2.81 -4.11 11.69
C SER A 67 2.94 -2.71 11.07
N THR A 68 4.17 -2.18 10.99
CA THR A 68 4.51 -0.91 10.35
C THR A 68 5.92 -0.96 9.74
N TRP A 69 6.19 -0.11 8.74
CA TRP A 69 7.53 -0.04 8.13
C TRP A 69 8.63 0.28 9.14
N LYS A 70 8.32 1.05 10.20
CA LYS A 70 9.31 1.39 11.25
C LYS A 70 9.82 0.15 12.03
N GLU A 71 9.13 -0.97 11.96
CA GLU A 71 9.52 -2.23 12.62
C GLU A 71 10.39 -3.13 11.72
N VAL A 72 10.54 -2.76 10.44
CA VAL A 72 11.41 -3.48 9.51
C VAL A 72 12.86 -3.21 9.88
N GLU A 73 13.65 -4.28 10.04
CA GLU A 73 15.07 -4.15 10.35
C GLU A 73 15.81 -3.42 9.22
N PRO A 74 16.84 -2.60 9.54
CA PRO A 74 17.56 -1.80 8.54
C PRO A 74 18.11 -2.59 7.35
N ARG A 75 18.50 -3.85 7.57
CA ARG A 75 18.96 -4.74 6.49
C ARG A 75 17.89 -4.98 5.42
N TRP A 76 16.63 -5.17 5.83
CA TRP A 76 15.53 -5.46 4.92
C TRP A 76 15.00 -4.19 4.27
N ASP A 77 15.03 -3.07 4.98
CA ASP A 77 14.77 -1.74 4.42
C ASP A 77 15.76 -1.42 3.28
N THR A 78 17.05 -1.66 3.52
CA THR A 78 18.10 -1.50 2.50
C THR A 78 17.87 -2.41 1.29
N ILE A 79 17.54 -3.69 1.51
CA ILE A 79 17.24 -4.63 0.43
C ILE A 79 16.02 -4.16 -0.38
N ALA A 80 14.95 -3.74 0.29
CA ALA A 80 13.74 -3.25 -0.36
C ALA A 80 14.00 -1.99 -1.20
N TYR A 81 14.75 -1.02 -0.64
CA TYR A 81 15.13 0.19 -1.37
C TYR A 81 15.97 -0.13 -2.60
N ASN A 82 16.94 -1.04 -2.49
CA ASN A 82 17.79 -1.45 -3.60
C ASN A 82 17.00 -2.19 -4.69
N SER A 83 16.07 -3.08 -4.33
CA SER A 83 15.19 -3.76 -5.29
C SER A 83 14.29 -2.77 -6.04
N VAL A 84 13.72 -1.79 -5.35
CA VAL A 84 12.90 -0.74 -6.00
C VAL A 84 13.77 0.13 -6.91
N SER A 85 14.91 0.61 -6.42
CA SER A 85 15.82 1.46 -7.18
C SER A 85 16.30 0.76 -8.45
N ARG A 86 16.60 -0.55 -8.37
CA ARG A 86 17.00 -1.36 -9.52
C ARG A 86 15.86 -1.54 -10.52
N GLU A 87 14.63 -1.81 -10.04
CA GLU A 87 13.46 -1.91 -10.92
C GLU A 87 13.19 -0.59 -11.64
N LEU A 88 13.28 0.54 -10.93
CA LEU A 88 13.12 1.87 -11.53
C LEU A 88 14.19 2.14 -12.60
N TYR A 89 15.45 1.79 -12.31
CA TYR A 89 16.55 1.91 -13.26
C TYR A 89 16.30 1.11 -14.56
N GLU A 90 15.78 -0.11 -14.45
CA GLU A 90 15.47 -0.94 -15.62
C GLU A 90 14.32 -0.38 -16.47
N GLN A 91 13.37 0.29 -15.82
CA GLN A 91 12.33 1.04 -16.51
C GLN A 91 12.80 2.42 -17.01
N ARG A 92 14.10 2.73 -16.89
CA ARG A 92 14.71 4.01 -17.25
C ARG A 92 14.07 5.20 -16.54
N LEU A 93 13.75 5.00 -15.26
CA LEU A 93 13.22 6.04 -14.38
C LEU A 93 14.34 6.57 -13.47
N ASP A 94 14.24 7.86 -13.13
CA ASP A 94 15.18 8.48 -12.21
C ASP A 94 15.12 7.81 -10.83
N PRO A 95 16.23 7.73 -10.09
CA PRO A 95 16.23 7.18 -8.75
C PRO A 95 15.33 7.97 -7.82
N ILE A 96 14.64 7.27 -6.92
CA ILE A 96 13.82 7.90 -5.89
C ILE A 96 14.68 8.33 -4.68
N PRO A 97 14.43 9.52 -4.12
CA PRO A 97 14.98 9.90 -2.83
C PRO A 97 14.56 8.92 -1.71
N ILE A 98 15.48 8.61 -0.80
CA ILE A 98 15.24 7.64 0.29
C ILE A 98 14.09 8.07 1.21
N ASN A 99 13.95 9.37 1.48
CA ASN A 99 12.84 9.94 2.26
C ASN A 99 11.48 9.69 1.59
N VAL A 100 11.40 9.80 0.25
CA VAL A 100 10.19 9.50 -0.52
C VAL A 100 9.86 8.00 -0.47
N PHE A 101 10.88 7.15 -0.59
CA PHE A 101 10.71 5.71 -0.43
C PHE A 101 10.17 5.35 0.95
N GLU A 102 10.80 5.81 2.03
CA GLU A 102 10.37 5.54 3.41
C GLU A 102 8.94 6.03 3.66
N TRP A 103 8.63 7.25 3.24
CA TRP A 103 7.28 7.81 3.32
C TRP A 103 6.26 6.91 2.63
N ARG A 104 6.59 6.43 1.42
CA ARG A 104 5.71 5.57 0.64
C ARG A 104 5.48 4.24 1.33
N MET A 105 6.53 3.61 1.84
CA MET A 105 6.42 2.31 2.53
C MET A 105 5.57 2.42 3.80
N ARG A 106 5.77 3.47 4.61
CA ARG A 106 4.91 3.75 5.79
C ARG A 106 3.44 3.90 5.40
N THR A 107 3.15 4.68 4.36
CA THR A 107 1.79 4.91 3.86
C THR A 107 1.16 3.63 3.32
N ALA A 108 1.93 2.84 2.56
CA ALA A 108 1.46 1.60 1.96
C ALA A 108 1.12 0.52 3.01
N PHE A 109 1.94 0.37 4.05
CA PHE A 109 1.65 -0.49 5.21
C PHE A 109 0.33 -0.09 5.90
N GLY A 110 0.17 1.20 6.21
CA GLY A 110 -1.03 1.70 6.87
C GLY A 110 -2.30 1.46 6.06
N TYR A 111 -2.23 1.52 4.73
CA TYR A 111 -3.36 1.18 3.86
C TYR A 111 -3.66 -0.33 3.87
N GLN A 112 -2.64 -1.17 3.66
CA GLN A 112 -2.84 -2.63 3.56
C GLN A 112 -3.44 -3.21 4.84
N LYS A 113 -3.00 -2.72 6.02
CA LYS A 113 -3.58 -3.08 7.31
C LYS A 113 -5.06 -2.71 7.43
N ARG A 114 -5.44 -1.48 7.04
CA ARG A 114 -6.86 -1.04 7.03
C ARG A 114 -7.70 -1.92 6.10
N LYS A 115 -7.17 -2.30 4.94
CA LYS A 115 -7.84 -3.19 4.00
C LYS A 115 -8.07 -4.58 4.59
N GLU A 116 -7.08 -5.14 5.29
CA GLU A 116 -7.22 -6.44 5.97
C GLU A 116 -8.23 -6.39 7.13
N GLN A 117 -8.21 -5.31 7.91
CA GLN A 117 -9.22 -5.08 8.95
C GLN A 117 -10.62 -4.98 8.38
N GLN A 118 -10.80 -4.26 7.26
CA GLN A 118 -12.10 -4.18 6.58
C GLN A 118 -12.56 -5.55 6.07
N LYS A 119 -11.66 -6.34 5.46
CA LYS A 119 -11.98 -7.72 5.04
C LYS A 119 -12.47 -8.58 6.20
N GLN A 120 -11.87 -8.42 7.39
CA GLN A 120 -12.31 -9.16 8.59
C GLN A 120 -13.69 -8.69 9.06
N ILE A 121 -13.97 -7.39 9.02
CA ILE A 121 -15.29 -6.82 9.33
C ILE A 121 -16.35 -7.34 8.36
N ASP A 122 -16.07 -7.29 7.05
CA ASP A 122 -16.99 -7.75 6.01
C ASP A 122 -17.24 -9.26 6.08
N ALA A 123 -16.20 -10.05 6.38
CA ALA A 123 -16.33 -11.48 6.61
C ALA A 123 -17.16 -11.80 7.87
N ALA A 124 -17.00 -11.02 8.95
CA ALA A 124 -17.81 -11.16 10.15
C ALA A 124 -19.27 -10.75 9.92
N ALA A 125 -19.51 -9.71 9.10
CA ALA A 125 -20.85 -9.29 8.69
C ALA A 125 -21.54 -10.33 7.78
N GLY A 126 -20.80 -10.96 6.88
CA GLY A 126 -21.28 -12.04 6.02
C GLY A 126 -21.52 -13.37 6.75
N ALA A 127 -20.78 -13.65 7.84
CA ALA A 127 -21.00 -14.83 8.68
C ALA A 127 -22.21 -14.69 9.63
N GLY A 128 -22.68 -13.46 9.88
CA GLY A 128 -23.82 -13.17 10.76
C GLY A 128 -25.21 -13.31 10.11
N THR A 129 -25.30 -13.64 8.82
CA THR A 129 -26.58 -13.64 8.05
C THR A 129 -27.17 -15.03 7.74
N ALA A 130 -26.69 -16.09 8.39
CA ALA A 130 -27.23 -17.44 8.23
C ALA A 130 -27.85 -17.99 9.52
N SER A 131 -28.72 -17.22 10.18
CA SER A 131 -29.80 -17.70 11.04
C SER A 131 -30.61 -16.51 11.49
N THR A 132 -31.82 -16.33 10.94
CA THR A 132 -33.06 -16.03 11.66
C THR A 132 -34.13 -15.59 10.65
N THR A 133 -35.21 -16.36 10.64
CA THR A 133 -36.50 -16.15 9.99
C THR A 133 -37.02 -14.70 10.17
N SER A 134 -37.56 -14.09 9.11
CA SER A 134 -38.34 -12.84 9.13
C SER A 134 -39.51 -12.87 10.16
N PRO A 135 -40.11 -11.74 10.61
CA PRO A 135 -40.36 -10.53 9.82
C PRO A 135 -40.32 -9.13 10.51
N ALA A 136 -40.36 -8.12 9.64
CA ALA A 136 -40.91 -6.76 9.81
C ALA A 136 -40.31 -5.85 10.89
N GLY A 137 -39.46 -4.93 10.46
CA GLY A 137 -39.07 -3.74 11.22
C GLY A 137 -38.02 -2.95 10.46
N SER A 138 -38.42 -1.83 9.86
CA SER A 138 -37.52 -0.90 9.19
C SER A 138 -36.40 -0.48 10.14
N ALA A 139 -35.16 -0.83 9.81
CA ALA A 139 -33.96 -0.31 10.44
C ALA A 139 -33.04 0.26 9.34
N PRO A 140 -32.39 1.41 9.59
CA PRO A 140 -31.73 2.17 8.55
C PRO A 140 -30.52 1.41 8.02
N ALA A 141 -30.35 1.41 6.70
CA ALA A 141 -29.16 0.93 6.05
C ALA A 141 -27.96 1.68 6.62
N HIS A 142 -27.18 1.02 7.48
CA HIS A 142 -25.86 1.51 7.83
C HIS A 142 -25.03 1.41 6.56
N SER A 143 -24.82 2.57 5.94
CA SER A 143 -23.89 2.78 4.83
C SER A 143 -22.57 2.10 5.16
N GLY A 144 -22.34 0.93 4.58
CA GLY A 144 -21.03 0.32 4.55
C GLY A 144 -20.12 1.33 3.87
N VAL A 145 -19.22 1.93 4.64
CA VAL A 145 -18.19 2.81 4.10
C VAL A 145 -17.25 1.91 3.33
N GLN A 146 -17.57 1.68 2.07
CA GLN A 146 -16.74 0.98 1.12
C GLN A 146 -15.45 1.78 1.03
N LEU A 147 -14.36 1.23 1.60
CA LEU A 147 -13.06 1.89 1.53
C LEU A 147 -12.73 2.14 0.05
N PRO A 148 -12.40 3.38 -0.32
CA PRO A 148 -12.11 3.67 -1.71
C PRO A 148 -10.92 2.81 -2.18
N PRO A 149 -10.87 2.41 -3.46
CA PRO A 149 -9.67 1.83 -4.05
C PRO A 149 -8.43 2.67 -3.71
N ILE A 150 -7.24 2.07 -3.69
CA ILE A 150 -5.98 2.81 -3.40
C ILE A 150 -5.84 4.05 -4.27
N TRP A 151 -6.37 3.97 -5.50
CA TRP A 151 -6.52 5.08 -6.40
C TRP A 151 -7.32 6.20 -5.76
N ASP A 152 -8.53 5.93 -5.29
CA ASP A 152 -9.43 6.90 -4.69
C ASP A 152 -8.96 7.49 -3.36
N VAL A 153 -8.27 6.77 -2.47
CA VAL A 153 -7.71 7.39 -1.25
C VAL A 153 -6.51 8.30 -1.55
N LEU A 154 -5.76 7.98 -2.61
CA LEU A 154 -4.72 8.87 -3.12
C LEU A 154 -5.30 9.94 -4.05
N GLN A 155 -6.50 9.74 -4.61
CA GLN A 155 -7.21 10.65 -5.53
C GLN A 155 -8.10 11.65 -4.78
N GLU A 156 -8.71 11.30 -3.66
CA GLU A 156 -9.44 12.23 -2.75
C GLU A 156 -8.48 13.28 -2.15
N HIS A 157 -7.20 12.93 -1.98
CA HIS A 157 -6.14 13.89 -1.67
C HIS A 157 -5.61 14.66 -2.90
N TYR A 158 -6.11 14.37 -4.11
CA TYR A 158 -5.64 14.91 -5.39
C TYR A 158 -6.73 15.74 -6.11
N GLU A 159 -8.02 15.43 -5.93
CA GLU A 159 -9.14 16.13 -6.57
C GLU A 159 -9.63 17.34 -5.76
N ASN A 160 -9.47 17.33 -4.43
CA ASN A 160 -9.79 18.48 -3.58
C ASN A 160 -8.80 19.66 -3.70
N GLU A 161 -7.71 19.52 -4.47
CA GLU A 161 -6.76 20.63 -4.74
C GLU A 161 -6.67 20.97 -6.24
N SER A 162 -7.52 20.39 -7.10
CA SER A 162 -7.61 20.75 -8.53
C SER A 162 -8.73 21.74 -8.87
N GLU A 163 -9.49 22.22 -7.88
CA GLU A 163 -10.36 23.40 -7.99
C GLU A 163 -9.76 24.60 -7.23
N ASP A 164 -8.51 24.96 -7.52
CA ASP A 164 -8.01 26.33 -7.31
C ASP A 164 -6.63 26.48 -7.99
N ARG A 165 -6.62 26.51 -9.33
CA ARG A 165 -5.69 27.28 -10.18
C ARG A 165 -5.88 27.04 -11.67
#